data_AF-A0A946THC6-F1
#
_entry.id   AF-A0A946THC6-F1
#
_cell.length_a   1.000
_cell.length_b   1.000
_cell.length_c   1.000
_cell.angle_alpha   90.00
_cell.angle_beta   90.00
_cell.angle_gamma   90.00
#
_symmetry.space_group_name_H-M   'P 1'
#
loop_
_entity.id
_entity.type
_entity.pdbx_description
1 polymer ?
#
loop_
_entity_poly.entity_id
_entity_poly.type
_entity_poly.pdbx_seq_one_letter_code
_entity_poly.pdbx_strand_id
1 'polypeptide(L)'
;MRFIRRAPLTLFTLAFGYYHAAIGLLAWQDYDRKLPEILTLQLYLVAITWAMLDRKSLKLSVAPTALALVAAALMPLLGAAAIGDEVQTGSETWYVVGVATLMAILAVRQRPVVAFIGTGVMILEVGLWGGIGGLLGSGIVGAI
;
A
#
# COMPACT_ATOMS: atom_id res chain seq x y z
N MET A 1 0.77 -26.48 21.73
CA MET A 1 0.75 -25.57 20.57
C MET A 1 2.18 -25.25 20.18
N ARG A 2 2.60 -25.64 18.96
CA ARG A 2 3.98 -25.47 18.48
C ARG A 2 4.28 -23.97 18.37
N PHE A 3 5.36 -23.48 19.00
CA PHE A 3 5.81 -22.10 18.83
C PHE A 3 6.23 -21.88 17.37
N ILE A 4 5.32 -21.36 16.55
CA ILE A 4 5.69 -20.86 15.22
C ILE A 4 6.66 -19.71 15.46
N ARG A 5 7.92 -19.90 15.02
CA ARG A 5 8.89 -18.81 15.01
C ARG A 5 8.30 -17.72 14.11
N ARG A 6 8.04 -16.54 14.67
CA ARG A 6 7.36 -15.43 13.96
C ARG A 6 8.31 -14.67 13.03
N ALA A 7 9.62 -14.82 13.22
CA ALA A 7 10.63 -14.11 12.44
C ALA A 7 10.58 -14.39 10.92
N PRO A 8 10.44 -15.64 10.44
CA PRO A 8 10.26 -15.91 9.02
C PRO A 8 9.01 -15.26 8.42
N LEU A 9 7.89 -15.25 9.15
CA LEU A 9 6.66 -14.58 8.70
C LEU A 9 6.87 -13.07 8.60
N THR A 10 7.48 -12.45 9.62
CA THR A 10 7.81 -11.02 9.57
C THR A 10 8.76 -10.69 8.42
N LEU A 11 9.81 -11.51 8.22
CA LEU A 11 10.78 -11.32 7.15
C LEU A 11 10.10 -11.44 5.78
N PHE A 12 9.29 -12.48 5.57
CA PHE A 12 8.59 -12.69 4.32
C PHE A 12 7.62 -11.55 4.02
N THR A 13 6.79 -11.14 5.00
CA THR A 13 5.85 -10.03 4.82
C THR A 13 6.55 -8.71 4.54
N LEU A 14 7.66 -8.42 5.21
CA LEU A 14 8.44 -7.21 4.94
C LEU A 14 9.15 -7.28 3.59
N ALA A 15 9.71 -8.42 3.20
CA ALA A 15 10.35 -8.59 1.90
C ALA A 15 9.34 -8.42 0.75
N PHE A 16 8.18 -9.06 0.88
CA PHE A 16 7.07 -8.91 -0.06
C PHE A 16 6.54 -7.47 -0.10
N GLY A 17 6.38 -6.83 1.07
CA GLY A 17 5.97 -5.43 1.15
C GLY A 17 6.97 -4.49 0.47
N TYR A 18 8.25 -4.59 0.82
CA TYR A 18 9.29 -3.74 0.25
C TYR A 18 9.54 -3.99 -1.24
N TYR A 19 9.20 -5.18 -1.75
CA TYR A 19 9.21 -5.44 -3.19
C TYR A 19 8.30 -4.46 -3.95
N HIS A 20 7.14 -4.07 -3.41
CA HIS A 20 6.29 -3.06 -4.04
C HIS A 20 6.95 -1.67 -4.08
N ALA A 21 7.60 -1.26 -2.99
CA ALA A 21 8.37 -0.02 -2.99
C ALA A 21 9.55 -0.06 -3.97
N ALA A 22 10.18 -1.23 -4.14
CA ALA A 22 11.23 -1.42 -5.13
C ALA A 22 10.71 -1.28 -6.56
N ILE A 23 9.51 -1.78 -6.87
CA ILE A 23 8.87 -1.55 -8.17
C ILE A 23 8.69 -0.05 -8.43
N GLY A 24 8.17 0.71 -7.45
CA GLY A 24 8.02 2.16 -7.58
C GLY A 24 9.35 2.88 -7.82
N LEU A 25 10.39 2.50 -7.09
CA LEU A 25 11.74 3.03 -7.31
C LEU A 25 12.31 2.68 -8.69
N LEU A 26 11.95 1.52 -9.26
CA LEU A 26 12.39 1.13 -10.60
C LEU A 26 11.62 1.88 -11.71
N ALA A 27 10.37 2.27 -11.45
CA ALA A 27 9.56 3.15 -12.30
C ALA A 27 9.97 4.63 -12.21
N TRP A 28 11.12 4.95 -11.61
CA TRP A 28 11.49 6.33 -11.27
C TRP A 28 11.43 7.28 -12.45
N GLN A 29 11.76 6.85 -13.66
CA GLN A 29 11.77 7.72 -14.84
C GLN A 29 10.36 8.05 -15.36
N ASP A 30 9.38 7.21 -15.04
CA ASP A 30 8.02 7.27 -15.59
C ASP A 30 7.11 8.29 -14.88
N TYR A 31 7.55 8.80 -13.71
CA TYR A 31 6.80 9.83 -12.97
C TYR A 31 7.01 11.25 -13.53
N ASP A 32 5.93 11.95 -13.87
CA ASP A 32 5.98 13.39 -14.17
C ASP A 32 6.55 14.22 -13.02
N ARG A 33 6.17 13.87 -11.78
CA ARG A 33 6.56 14.63 -10.57
C ARG A 33 7.20 13.70 -9.55
N LYS A 34 8.49 13.94 -9.26
CA LYS A 34 9.26 13.09 -8.34
C LYS A 34 8.92 13.32 -6.86
N LEU A 35 8.54 14.54 -6.48
CA LEU A 35 8.28 14.86 -5.07
C LEU A 35 7.07 14.08 -4.49
N PRO A 36 5.90 14.03 -5.15
CA PRO A 36 4.79 13.20 -4.66
C PRO A 36 5.18 11.72 -4.50
N GLU A 37 5.96 11.17 -5.43
CA GLU A 37 6.42 9.77 -5.34
C GLU A 37 7.34 9.52 -4.13
N ILE A 38 8.28 10.43 -3.85
CA ILE A 38 9.12 10.34 -2.64
C ILE A 38 8.23 10.27 -1.38
N LEU A 39 7.16 11.07 -1.32
CA LEU A 39 6.24 11.06 -0.18
C LEU A 39 5.44 9.76 -0.13
N THR A 40 4.99 9.23 -1.26
CA THR A 40 4.31 7.92 -1.36
C THR A 40 5.19 6.80 -0.82
N LEU A 41 6.45 6.72 -1.26
CA LEU A 41 7.43 5.73 -0.81
C LEU A 41 7.70 5.83 0.70
N GLN A 42 7.94 7.05 1.20
CA GLN A 42 8.19 7.26 2.62
C GLN A 42 7.00 6.85 3.48
N LEU A 43 5.79 7.28 3.10
CA LEU A 43 4.56 6.95 3.82
C LEU A 43 4.32 5.44 3.87
N TYR A 44 4.48 4.77 2.73
CA TYR A 44 4.34 3.33 2.63
C TYR A 44 5.33 2.57 3.50
N LEU A 45 6.63 2.88 3.37
CA LEU A 45 7.69 2.22 4.10
C LEU A 45 7.50 2.39 5.61
N VAL A 46 7.21 3.61 6.08
CA VAL A 46 6.96 3.84 7.51
C VAL A 46 5.72 3.07 7.99
N ALA A 47 4.62 3.09 7.22
CA ALA A 47 3.38 2.41 7.58
C ALA A 47 3.57 0.88 7.68
N ILE A 48 4.19 0.26 6.67
CA ILE A 48 4.34 -1.20 6.63
C ILE A 48 5.35 -1.69 7.66
N THR A 49 6.48 -1.00 7.83
CA THR A 49 7.47 -1.33 8.85
C THR A 49 6.85 -1.21 10.23
N TRP A 50 6.12 -0.13 10.53
CA TRP A 50 5.52 0.04 11.85
C TRP A 50 4.42 -0.99 12.13
N ALA A 51 3.54 -1.27 11.15
CA ALA A 51 2.51 -2.30 11.30
C ALA A 51 3.10 -3.69 11.59
N MET A 52 4.24 -4.01 11.00
CA MET A 52 4.96 -5.28 11.22
C MET A 52 5.76 -5.32 12.53
N LEU A 53 6.30 -4.19 12.96
CA LEU A 53 7.06 -4.09 14.22
C LEU A 53 6.16 -3.97 15.46
N ASP A 54 4.89 -3.58 15.32
CA ASP A 54 3.93 -3.61 16.42
C ASP A 54 3.66 -5.07 16.83
N ARG A 55 4.29 -5.49 17.94
CA ARG A 55 4.28 -6.89 18.41
C ARG A 55 3.53 -7.10 19.73
N LYS A 56 2.82 -6.08 20.20
CA LYS A 56 2.15 -6.10 21.52
C LYS A 56 1.11 -7.21 21.63
N SER A 57 0.35 -7.44 20.56
CA SER A 57 -0.69 -8.48 20.53
C SER A 57 -0.98 -8.94 19.10
N LEU A 58 -1.86 -9.94 18.96
CA LEU A 58 -2.39 -10.32 17.64
C LEU A 58 -3.12 -9.15 16.99
N LYS A 59 -3.96 -8.44 17.76
CA LYS A 59 -4.65 -7.23 17.33
C LYS A 59 -3.66 -6.08 17.17
N LEU A 60 -3.64 -5.47 16.00
CA LEU A 60 -2.78 -4.32 15.71
C LEU A 60 -3.16 -3.12 16.60
N SER A 61 -2.16 -2.43 17.15
CA SER A 61 -2.35 -1.20 17.93
C SER A 61 -3.04 -0.10 17.10
N VAL A 62 -3.73 0.82 17.78
CA VAL A 62 -4.51 1.88 17.10
C VAL A 62 -3.63 2.79 16.25
N ALA A 63 -2.46 3.20 16.74
CA ALA A 63 -1.57 4.11 16.02
C ALA A 63 -1.10 3.59 14.64
N PRO A 64 -0.48 2.38 14.53
CA PRO A 64 -0.12 1.84 13.21
C PRO A 64 -1.34 1.50 12.34
N THR A 65 -2.48 1.18 12.94
CA THR A 65 -3.75 1.01 12.19
C THR A 65 -4.19 2.34 11.56
N ALA A 66 -4.12 3.44 12.30
CA ALA A 66 -4.49 4.77 11.82
C ALA A 66 -3.52 5.25 10.73
N LEU A 67 -2.21 5.04 10.90
CA LEU A 67 -1.23 5.39 9.87
C LEU A 67 -1.47 4.59 8.58
N ALA A 68 -1.77 3.29 8.67
CA ALA A 68 -2.09 2.49 7.49
C ALA A 68 -3.36 2.99 6.78
N LEU A 69 -4.36 3.47 7.51
CA LEU A 69 -5.56 4.08 6.92
C LEU A 69 -5.24 5.43 6.27
N VAL A 70 -4.39 6.25 6.88
CA VAL A 70 -3.88 7.49 6.28
C VAL A 70 -3.10 7.18 5.00
N ALA A 71 -2.26 6.13 5.01
CA ALA A 71 -1.54 5.68 3.82
C ALA A 71 -2.51 5.25 2.70
N ALA A 72 -3.58 4.51 3.03
CA ALA A 72 -4.58 4.10 2.06
C ALA A 72 -5.32 5.26 1.37
N ALA A 73 -5.45 6.41 2.07
CA ALA A 73 -6.10 7.60 1.53
C ALA A 73 -5.13 8.59 0.86
N LEU A 74 -3.87 8.66 1.29
CA LEU A 74 -2.92 9.63 0.73
C LEU A 74 -2.09 9.06 -0.41
N MET A 75 -1.75 7.76 -0.36
CA MET A 75 -0.91 7.16 -1.39
C MET A 75 -1.53 7.22 -2.78
N PRO A 76 -2.84 6.97 -3.00
CA PRO A 76 -3.40 7.07 -4.35
C PRO A 76 -3.45 8.50 -4.86
N LEU A 77 -3.75 9.48 -3.99
CA LEU A 77 -3.69 10.90 -4.34
C LEU A 77 -2.26 11.35 -4.71
N LEU A 78 -1.26 10.96 -3.91
CA LEU A 78 0.14 11.27 -4.18
C LEU A 78 0.66 10.54 -5.41
N GLY A 79 0.29 9.28 -5.60
CA GLY A 79 0.65 8.46 -6.75
C GLY A 79 0.07 9.03 -8.05
N ALA A 80 -1.22 9.37 -8.06
CA ALA A 80 -1.84 10.08 -9.18
C ALA A 80 -1.13 11.41 -9.49
N ALA A 81 -0.78 12.18 -8.45
CA ALA A 81 -0.03 13.43 -8.62
C ALA A 81 1.42 13.21 -9.11
N ALA A 82 2.02 12.06 -8.82
CA ALA A 82 3.34 11.67 -9.30
C ALA A 82 3.32 11.29 -10.79
N ILE A 83 2.31 10.50 -11.18
CA ILE A 83 2.15 9.98 -12.55
C ILE A 83 1.71 11.10 -13.50
N GLY A 84 0.75 11.94 -13.10
CA GLY A 84 0.21 13.00 -13.96
C GLY A 84 -1.17 12.66 -14.53
N ASP A 85 -1.57 13.39 -15.56
CA ASP A 85 -2.90 13.30 -16.16
C ASP A 85 -2.97 12.23 -17.28
N GLU A 86 -1.83 11.86 -17.85
CA GLU A 86 -1.74 10.72 -18.75
C GLU A 86 -1.68 9.44 -17.92
N VAL A 87 -2.74 8.64 -18.02
CA VAL A 87 -2.83 7.36 -17.33
C VAL A 87 -1.84 6.38 -17.98
N GLN A 88 -0.61 6.42 -17.52
CA GLN A 88 0.33 5.32 -17.69
C GLN A 88 -0.08 4.26 -16.66
N THR A 89 -0.41 3.06 -17.15
CA THR A 89 -0.74 1.92 -16.30
C THR A 89 0.36 0.88 -16.41
N GLY A 90 1.01 0.57 -15.30
CA GLY A 90 2.28 -0.15 -15.29
C GLY A 90 2.90 -0.25 -13.90
N SER A 91 4.23 -0.16 -13.82
CA SER A 91 4.97 -0.28 -12.54
C SER A 91 4.80 0.96 -11.65
N GLU A 92 4.51 2.10 -12.26
CA GLU A 92 4.27 3.40 -11.65
C GLU A 92 3.07 3.39 -10.68
N THR A 93 2.08 2.51 -10.88
CA THR A 93 0.92 2.33 -9.98
C THR A 93 1.17 1.34 -8.83
N TRP A 94 2.44 1.03 -8.51
CA TRP A 94 2.82 0.09 -7.45
C TRP A 94 2.09 0.33 -6.11
N TYR A 95 1.74 1.59 -5.83
CA TYR A 95 1.08 2.01 -4.60
C TYR A 95 -0.27 1.30 -4.40
N VAL A 96 -0.95 0.85 -5.46
CA VAL A 96 -2.22 0.11 -5.38
C VAL A 96 -2.03 -1.22 -4.66
N VAL A 97 -1.08 -2.03 -5.12
CA VAL A 97 -0.77 -3.31 -4.48
C VAL A 97 -0.06 -3.09 -3.14
N GLY A 98 0.69 -2.01 -3.00
CA GLY A 98 1.25 -1.55 -1.72
C GLY A 98 0.15 -1.33 -0.67
N VAL A 99 -0.86 -0.51 -0.97
CA VAL A 99 -1.99 -0.25 -0.08
C VAL A 99 -2.77 -1.54 0.20
N ALA A 100 -3.04 -2.37 -0.80
CA ALA A 100 -3.69 -3.66 -0.58
C ALA A 100 -2.90 -4.58 0.36
N THR A 101 -1.58 -4.59 0.25
CA THR A 101 -0.69 -5.32 1.18
C THR A 101 -0.84 -4.81 2.62
N LEU A 102 -0.90 -3.48 2.82
CA LEU A 102 -1.17 -2.90 4.14
C LEU A 102 -2.56 -3.31 4.67
N MET A 103 -3.58 -3.29 3.82
CA MET A 103 -4.94 -3.66 4.22
C MET A 103 -5.04 -5.16 4.55
N ALA A 104 -4.34 -6.02 3.81
CA ALA A 104 -4.22 -7.44 4.12
C ALA A 104 -3.57 -7.66 5.50
N ILE A 105 -2.50 -6.91 5.83
CA ILE A 105 -1.89 -6.93 7.17
C ILE A 105 -2.92 -6.55 8.23
N LEU A 106 -3.68 -5.46 8.04
CA LEU A 106 -4.72 -5.04 8.98
C LEU A 106 -5.81 -6.11 9.15
N ALA A 107 -6.30 -6.69 8.06
CA ALA A 107 -7.33 -7.73 8.08
C ALA A 107 -6.89 -8.95 8.90
N VAL A 108 -5.68 -9.48 8.64
CA VAL A 108 -5.10 -10.62 9.37
C VAL A 108 -4.80 -10.27 10.83
N ARG A 109 -4.46 -9.01 11.12
CA ARG A 109 -4.16 -8.48 12.47
C ARG A 109 -5.41 -7.95 13.19
N GLN A 110 -6.59 -8.52 12.91
CA GLN A 110 -7.87 -8.26 13.58
C GLN A 110 -8.38 -6.81 13.45
N ARG A 111 -8.12 -6.16 12.32
CA ARG A 111 -8.69 -4.86 11.92
C ARG A 111 -9.44 -4.92 10.56
N PRO A 112 -10.30 -5.92 10.29
CA PRO A 112 -10.90 -6.12 8.97
C PRO A 112 -11.79 -4.96 8.51
N VAL A 113 -12.56 -4.34 9.41
CA VAL A 113 -13.41 -3.19 9.04
C VAL A 113 -12.56 -2.02 8.52
N VAL A 114 -11.44 -1.72 9.21
CA VAL A 114 -10.53 -0.65 8.77
C VAL A 114 -9.86 -1.02 7.45
N ALA A 115 -9.48 -2.29 7.28
CA ALA A 115 -8.92 -2.79 6.04
C ALA A 115 -9.89 -2.57 4.86
N PHE A 116 -11.16 -2.96 5.01
CA PHE A 116 -12.19 -2.75 3.98
C PHE A 116 -12.40 -1.28 3.65
N ILE A 117 -12.44 -0.41 4.66
CA ILE A 117 -12.57 1.04 4.44
C ILE A 117 -11.38 1.55 3.63
N GLY A 118 -10.15 1.23 4.02
CA GLY A 118 -8.95 1.68 3.31
C GLY A 118 -8.88 1.15 1.88
N THR A 119 -9.21 -0.13 1.66
CA THR A 119 -9.32 -0.70 0.31
C THR A 119 -10.37 0.02 -0.54
N GLY A 120 -11.54 0.30 0.04
CA GLY A 120 -12.62 1.02 -0.66
C GLY A 120 -12.23 2.44 -1.04
N VAL A 121 -11.55 3.17 -0.15
CA VAL A 121 -11.01 4.51 -0.43
C VAL A 121 -10.04 4.46 -1.61
N MET A 122 -9.07 3.55 -1.57
CA MET A 122 -8.11 3.38 -2.66
C MET A 122 -8.79 3.05 -4.00
N ILE A 123 -9.75 2.11 -4.02
CA ILE A 123 -10.50 1.76 -5.24
C ILE A 123 -11.21 3.00 -5.80
N LEU A 124 -11.87 3.77 -4.94
CA LEU A 124 -12.59 4.97 -5.35
C LEU A 124 -11.64 6.00 -5.97
N GLU A 125 -10.51 6.29 -5.32
CA GLU A 125 -9.54 7.29 -5.78
C GLU A 125 -8.90 6.88 -7.12
N VAL A 126 -8.47 5.63 -7.25
CA VAL A 126 -7.92 5.11 -8.52
C VAL A 126 -8.96 5.14 -9.64
N GLY A 127 -10.22 4.83 -9.32
CA GLY A 127 -11.33 4.93 -10.27
C GLY A 127 -11.65 6.34 -10.70
N LEU A 128 -11.59 7.31 -9.79
CA LEU A 128 -11.82 8.71 -10.10
C LEU A 128 -10.68 9.32 -10.93
N TRP A 129 -9.43 8.92 -10.68
CA TRP A 129 -8.28 9.41 -11.42
C TRP A 129 -8.13 8.74 -12.79
N GLY A 130 -8.08 7.41 -12.83
CA GLY A 130 -7.72 6.67 -14.04
C GLY A 130 -8.92 6.12 -14.84
N GLY A 131 -10.15 6.31 -14.34
CA GLY A 131 -11.34 5.69 -14.91
C GLY A 131 -11.27 4.16 -14.86
N ILE A 132 -12.08 3.51 -15.70
CA ILE A 132 -12.14 2.03 -15.73
C ILE A 132 -10.86 1.41 -16.30
N GLY A 133 -10.21 2.08 -17.25
CA GLY A 133 -8.94 1.64 -17.84
C GLY A 133 -7.81 1.70 -16.82
N GLY A 134 -7.68 2.83 -16.12
CA GLY A 134 -6.73 3.00 -15.03
C GLY A 134 -6.95 2.02 -13.89
N LEU A 135 -8.20 1.76 -13.49
CA LEU A 135 -8.51 0.72 -12.49
C LEU A 135 -7.95 -0.64 -12.90
N LEU A 136 -8.29 -1.13 -14.09
CA LEU A 136 -7.89 -2.46 -14.53
C LEU A 136 -6.38 -2.56 -14.80
N GLY A 137 -5.74 -1.48 -15.27
CA GLY A 137 -4.31 -1.43 -15.52
C GLY A 137 -3.46 -1.18 -14.27
N SER A 138 -4.03 -0.67 -13.18
CA SER A 138 -3.28 -0.27 -11.97
C SER A 138 -2.77 -1.42 -11.10
N GLY A 139 -3.09 -2.67 -11.46
CA GLY A 139 -2.83 -3.85 -10.64
C GLY A 139 -3.94 -4.17 -9.62
N ILE A 140 -5.07 -3.45 -9.66
CA ILE A 140 -6.17 -3.64 -8.69
C ILE A 140 -6.78 -5.05 -8.72
N VAL A 141 -6.78 -5.70 -9.88
CA VAL A 141 -7.29 -7.07 -10.04
C VAL A 141 -6.46 -8.07 -9.24
N GLY A 142 -5.15 -7.84 -9.10
CA GLY A 142 -4.29 -8.66 -8.24
C GLY A 142 -4.32 -8.23 -6.76
N ALA A 143 -4.94 -7.08 -6.46
CA ALA A 143 -4.92 -6.45 -5.14
C ALA A 143 -6.15 -6.82 -4.28
N ILE A 144 -7.23 -7.30 -4.89
CA ILE A 144 -8.49 -7.71 -4.27
C ILE A 144 -8.60 -9.24 -4.29
#